data_AF-A0A7V9JIC9-F1
#
_entry.id   AF-A0A7V9JIC9-F1
#
_cell.length_a   1.000
_cell.length_b   1.000
_cell.length_c   1.000
_cell.angle_alpha   90.00
_cell.angle_beta   90.00
_cell.angle_gamma   90.00
#
_symmetry.space_group_name_H-M   'P 1'
#
loop_
_entity.id
_entity.type
_entity.pdbx_description
1 polymer ?
#
loop_
_entity_poly.entity_id
_entity_poly.type
_entity_poly.pdbx_seq_one_letter_code
_entity_poly.pdbx_strand_id
1 'polypeptide(L)' 'AAVRAVARTATSPADLPSARELLGEIAALIGLEGWEHGWSDAPELAGAVRVER' A
#
# COMPACT_ATOMS: atom_id res chain seq x y z
N ALA A 1 -8.18 17.61 2.34
CA ALA A 1 -7.86 17.27 3.74
C ALA A 1 -7.35 15.84 3.89
N ALA A 2 -8.10 14.84 3.41
CA ALA A 2 -7.75 13.41 3.54
C ALA A 2 -6.36 13.02 2.99
N VAL A 3 -5.95 13.53 1.82
CA VAL A 3 -4.62 13.27 1.25
C VAL A 3 -3.48 13.64 2.20
N ARG A 4 -3.58 14.80 2.88
CA ARG A 4 -2.55 15.23 3.82
C ARG A 4 -2.52 14.40 5.11
N ALA A 5 -3.63 13.76 5.46
CA ALA A 5 -3.72 12.94 6.67
C ALA A 5 -2.96 11.62 6.52
N VAL A 6 -2.96 11.02 5.31
CA VAL A 6 -2.28 9.73 5.04
C VAL A 6 -0.84 9.91 4.53
N ALA A 7 -0.52 11.06 3.92
CA ALA A 7 0.83 11.42 3.46
C ALA A 7 1.72 11.90 4.63
N ARG A 8 1.85 11.06 5.66
CA ARG A 8 2.59 11.37 6.89
C ARG A 8 4.09 11.41 6.63
N THR A 9 4.75 12.35 7.27
CA THR A 9 6.21 12.48 7.30
C THR A 9 6.66 12.56 8.75
N ALA A 10 7.79 11.92 9.09
CA ALA A 10 8.37 12.02 10.42
C ALA A 10 9.90 12.10 10.34
N THR A 11 10.51 12.59 11.42
CA THR A 11 11.96 12.72 11.54
C THR A 11 12.65 11.36 11.70
N SER A 12 11.95 10.38 12.29
CA SER A 12 12.39 8.98 12.39
C SER A 12 11.33 8.04 11.80
N PRO A 13 11.73 6.96 11.12
CA PRO A 13 10.80 5.90 10.70
C PRO A 13 10.05 5.26 11.86
N ALA A 14 10.62 5.26 13.08
CA ALA A 14 9.98 4.71 14.27
C ALA A 14 8.77 5.55 14.75
N ASP A 15 8.65 6.79 14.29
CA ASP A 15 7.53 7.68 14.62
C ASP A 15 6.36 7.53 13.63
N LEU A 16 6.53 6.70 12.61
CA LEU A 16 5.49 6.36 11.65
C LEU A 16 4.77 5.07 12.07
N PRO A 17 3.51 4.87 11.66
CA PRO A 17 2.88 3.57 11.74
C PRO A 17 3.64 2.53 10.93
N SER A 18 3.27 1.26 11.12
CA SER A 18 3.87 0.20 10.35
C SER A 18 3.68 0.43 8.84
N ALA A 19 4.61 -0.08 8.05
CA ALA A 19 4.53 0.02 6.58
C ALA A 19 3.19 -0.53 6.06
N ARG A 20 2.64 -1.57 6.71
CA ARG A 20 1.35 -2.18 6.35
C ARG A 20 0.17 -1.26 6.64
N GLU A 21 0.17 -0.58 7.80
CA GLU A 21 -0.87 0.40 8.13
C GLU A 21 -0.81 1.62 7.20
N LEU A 22 0.39 2.15 6.95
CA LEU A 22 0.59 3.24 5.99
C LEU A 22 0.08 2.88 4.59
N LEU A 23 0.45 1.70 4.08
CA LEU A 23 0.01 1.24 2.77
C LEU A 23 -1.52 1.10 2.72
N GLY A 24 -2.14 0.53 3.75
CA GLY A 24 -3.60 0.38 3.83
C GLY A 24 -4.34 1.71 3.82
N GLU A 25 -3.86 2.71 4.58
CA GLU A 25 -4.46 4.05 4.58
C GLU A 25 -4.34 4.74 3.21
N ILE A 26 -3.20 4.62 2.54
CA ILE A 26 -2.98 5.17 1.20
C ILE A 26 -3.87 4.45 0.18
N ALA A 27 -3.90 3.12 0.23
CA ALA A 27 -4.69 2.28 -0.68
C ALA A 27 -6.18 2.61 -0.59
N ALA A 28 -6.72 2.72 0.63
CA ALA A 28 -8.11 3.11 0.86
C ALA A 28 -8.44 4.50 0.31
N LEU A 29 -7.50 5.45 0.38
CA LEU A 29 -7.71 6.79 -0.16
C LEU A 29 -7.80 6.82 -1.68
N ILE A 30 -7.00 6.00 -2.37
CA ILE A 30 -6.90 6.01 -3.84
C ILE A 30 -7.75 4.92 -4.52
N GLY A 31 -8.42 4.08 -3.73
CA GLY A 31 -9.17 2.94 -4.25
C GLY A 31 -8.28 1.83 -4.83
N LEU A 32 -7.10 1.62 -4.24
CA LEU A 32 -6.21 0.53 -4.65
C LEU A 32 -6.64 -0.78 -3.99
N GLU A 33 -7.02 -1.74 -4.83
CA GLU A 33 -7.37 -3.10 -4.42
C GLU A 33 -6.13 -4.03 -4.41
N GLY A 34 -6.17 -5.08 -3.58
CA GLY A 34 -5.14 -6.11 -3.53
C GLY A 34 -3.82 -5.72 -2.84
N TRP A 35 -3.78 -4.58 -2.16
CA TRP A 35 -2.58 -4.09 -1.46
C TRP A 35 -2.14 -4.99 -0.29
N GLU A 36 -3.05 -5.83 0.20
CA GLU A 36 -2.80 -6.81 1.25
C GLU A 36 -1.91 -7.98 0.81
N HIS A 37 -1.79 -8.20 -0.50
CA HIS A 37 -1.04 -9.29 -1.11
C HIS A 37 0.42 -8.91 -1.37
N GLY A 38 1.34 -9.82 -1.01
CA GLY A 38 2.73 -9.69 -1.40
C GLY A 38 2.95 -10.03 -2.86
N TRP A 39 4.15 -9.74 -3.38
CA TRP A 39 4.56 -10.14 -4.73
C TRP A 39 4.47 -11.66 -4.97
N SER A 40 4.71 -12.46 -3.92
CA SER A 40 4.56 -13.92 -3.98
C SER A 40 3.13 -14.37 -4.27
N ASP A 41 2.16 -13.65 -3.72
CA ASP A 41 0.75 -14.04 -3.73
C ASP A 41 0.01 -13.37 -4.89
N ALA A 42 0.55 -12.27 -5.43
CA ALA A 42 -0.01 -11.51 -6.53
C ALA A 42 -0.35 -12.35 -7.79
N PRO A 43 0.44 -13.37 -8.20
CA PRO A 43 0.10 -14.24 -9.33
C PRO A 43 -1.18 -15.06 -9.15
N GLU A 44 -1.65 -15.25 -7.91
CA GLU A 44 -2.86 -16.02 -7.59
C GLU A 44 -4.14 -15.16 -7.71
N LEU A 45 -4.00 -13.84 -7.87
CA LEU A 45 -5.13 -12.93 -8.00
C LEU A 45 -5.82 -13.08 -9.36
N ALA A 46 -7.16 -13.13 -9.33
CA ALA A 46 -7.96 -13.21 -10.54
C ALA A 46 -7.71 -11.98 -11.43
N GLY A 47 -7.23 -12.22 -12.66
CA GLY A 47 -6.91 -11.16 -13.62
C GLY A 47 -5.50 -10.58 -13.50
N ALA A 48 -4.64 -11.11 -12.62
CA ALA A 48 -3.24 -10.70 -12.56
C ALA A 48 -2.47 -11.07 -13.83
N VAL A 49 -1.66 -10.14 -14.32
CA VAL A 49 -0.76 -10.34 -15.48
C VAL A 49 0.67 -10.05 -15.05
N ARG A 50 1.54 -11.06 -15.16
CA ARG A 50 2.99 -10.88 -14.97
C ARG A 50 3.59 -10.28 -16.24
N VAL A 51 4.10 -9.05 -16.14
CA VAL A 51 4.82 -8.40 -17.23
C VAL A 51 6.31 -8.67 -17.05
N GLU A 52 6.89 -9.43 -17.97
CA GLU A 52 8.36 -9.61 -18.04
C GLU A 52 8.99 -8.44 -18.80
N ARG A 53 10.27 -8.17 -18.51
CA ARG A 53 11.03 -7.08 -19.12
C ARG A 53 11.42 -7.39 -20.56
#